data_AF-A0A3D1Q9L8-F1
#
_entry.id   AF-A0A3D1Q9L8-F1
#
_cell.length_a   1.000
_cell.length_b   1.000
_cell.length_c   1.000
_cell.angle_alpha   90.00
_cell.angle_beta   90.00
_cell.angle_gamma   90.00
#
_symmetry.space_group_name_H-M   'P 1'
#
loop_
_entity.id
_entity.type
_entity.pdbx_description
1 polymer ?
#
loop_
_entity_poly.entity_id
_entity_poly.type
_entity_poly.pdbx_seq_one_letter_code
_entity_poly.pdbx_strand_id
1 'polypeptide(L)' 'LETPLAVLWTAKLAYPELFKDWDMVKATQDFYQEFFDWQLDQATVDKMLKGTGMRAAKS' A
#
# COMPACT_ATOMS: atom_id res chain seq x y z
N LEU A 1 1.02 3.51 12.54
CA LEU A 1 2.28 3.12 11.87
C LEU A 1 2.15 3.17 10.34
N GLU A 2 0.99 2.89 9.74
CA GLU A 2 0.79 2.93 8.26
C GLU A 2 0.50 4.33 7.66
N THR A 3 0.51 5.40 8.47
CA THR A 3 0.26 6.79 8.05
C THR A 3 1.05 7.22 6.80
N PRO A 4 2.35 6.92 6.63
CA PRO A 4 3.09 7.31 5.42
C PRO A 4 2.55 6.62 4.14
N LEU A 5 2.18 5.34 4.21
CA LEU A 5 1.58 4.64 3.06
C LEU A 5 0.21 5.21 2.70
N ALA A 6 -0.60 5.55 3.71
CA ALA A 6 -1.91 6.17 3.49
C ALA A 6 -1.81 7.56 2.84
N VAL A 7 -0.82 8.37 3.25
CA VAL A 7 -0.54 9.68 2.63
C VAL A 7 -0.08 9.51 1.19
N LEU A 8 0.87 8.61 0.92
CA LEU A 8 1.36 8.33 -0.42
C LEU A 8 0.24 7.83 -1.35
N TRP A 9 -0.59 6.90 -0.87
CA TRP A 9 -1.74 6.40 -1.62
C TRP A 9 -2.75 7.51 -1.93
N THR A 10 -3.03 8.37 -0.96
CA THR A 10 -3.92 9.54 -1.15
C THR A 10 -3.35 10.50 -2.18
N ALA A 11 -2.05 10.77 -2.15
CA ALA A 11 -1.38 11.62 -3.13
C ALA A 11 -1.44 11.03 -4.54
N LYS A 12 -1.24 9.71 -4.70
CA LYS A 12 -1.37 9.02 -5.99
C LYS A 12 -2.80 9.06 -6.54
N LEU A 13 -3.81 8.97 -5.68
CA LEU A 13 -5.22 9.13 -6.09
C LEU A 13 -5.58 10.57 -6.46
N ALA A 14 -5.11 11.55 -5.69
CA ALA A 14 -5.40 12.96 -5.93
C ALA A 14 -4.65 13.50 -7.17
N TYR A 15 -3.45 12.99 -7.43
CA TYR A 15 -2.55 13.49 -8.48
C TYR A 15 -1.94 12.34 -9.29
N PRO A 16 -2.74 11.54 -10.02
CA PRO A 16 -2.28 10.31 -10.68
C PRO A 16 -1.17 10.56 -11.71
N GLU A 17 -1.20 11.70 -12.41
CA GLU A 17 -0.18 12.10 -13.39
C GLU A 17 1.20 12.33 -12.76
N LEU A 18 1.24 12.88 -11.54
CA LEU A 18 2.48 13.18 -10.81
C LEU A 18 3.10 11.92 -10.18
N PHE A 19 2.27 10.92 -9.88
CA PHE A 19 2.66 9.67 -9.23
C PHE A 19 2.52 8.45 -10.15
N LYS A 20 2.51 8.66 -11.48
CA LYS A 20 2.35 7.57 -12.46
C LYS A 20 3.47 6.54 -12.38
N ASP A 21 4.70 6.99 -12.13
CA ASP A 21 5.91 6.17 -12.08
C ASP A 21 6.12 5.47 -10.72
N TRP A 22 5.25 5.76 -9.75
CA TRP A 22 5.31 5.14 -8.42
C TRP A 22 4.69 3.74 -8.42
N ASP A 23 5.49 2.74 -8.10
CA ASP A 23 5.04 1.39 -7.81
C ASP A 23 4.57 1.27 -6.36
N MET A 24 3.25 1.26 -6.17
CA MET A 24 2.63 1.13 -4.84
C MET A 24 2.89 -0.22 -4.19
N VAL A 25 3.11 -1.26 -4.99
CA VAL A 25 3.38 -2.59 -4.44
C VAL A 25 4.78 -2.59 -3.84
N LYS A 26 5.77 -2.15 -4.64
CA LYS A 26 7.14 -2.03 -4.15
C LYS A 26 7.25 -1.13 -2.94
N ALA A 27 6.60 0.04 -2.96
CA ALA A 27 6.61 0.96 -1.82
C ALA A 27 6.04 0.31 -0.52
N THR A 28 5.02 -0.54 -0.66
CA THR A 28 4.44 -1.26 0.48
C THR A 28 5.37 -2.37 0.97
N GLN A 29 5.99 -3.14 0.06
CA GLN A 29 6.96 -4.18 0.43
C GLN A 29 8.17 -3.59 1.15
N ASP A 30 8.74 -2.51 0.60
CA ASP A 30 9.91 -1.83 1.16
C ASP A 30 9.59 -1.29 2.57
N PHE A 31 8.41 -0.69 2.75
CA PHE A 31 7.97 -0.20 4.07
C PHE A 31 7.85 -1.32 5.11
N TYR A 32 7.20 -2.44 4.77
CA TYR A 32 7.04 -3.55 5.72
C TYR A 32 8.37 -4.26 6.02
N GLN A 33 9.28 -4.34 5.04
CA GLN A 33 10.61 -4.87 5.28
C GLN A 33 11.43 -3.95 6.21
N GLU A 34 11.41 -2.64 5.97
CA GLU A 34 12.26 -1.69 6.71
C GLU A 34 11.81 -1.51 8.17
N PHE A 35 10.50 -1.40 8.41
CA PHE A 35 9.98 -1.08 9.75
C PHE A 35 9.58 -2.31 10.57
N PHE A 36 9.37 -3.47 9.93
CA PHE A 36 8.84 -4.67 10.58
C PHE A 36 9.62 -5.95 10.26
N ASP A 37 10.67 -5.88 9.43
CA ASP A 37 11.42 -7.05 8.93
C ASP A 37 10.52 -8.11 8.28
N TRP A 38 9.44 -7.65 7.64
CA TRP A 38 8.45 -8.53 7.01
C TRP A 38 8.51 -8.46 5.49
N GLN A 39 8.97 -9.55 4.89
CA GLN A 39 8.88 -9.76 3.45
C GLN A 39 7.46 -10.14 3.05
N LEU A 40 6.78 -9.22 2.37
CA LEU A 40 5.47 -9.46 1.78
C LEU A 40 5.60 -9.92 0.33
N ASP A 41 4.91 -11.00 -0.03
CA ASP A 41 4.78 -11.40 -1.43
C ASP A 41 3.81 -10.46 -2.17
N GLN A 42 3.96 -10.42 -3.49
CA GLN A 42 3.16 -9.60 -4.40
C GLN A 42 1.65 -9.79 -4.18
N ALA A 43 1.18 -11.03 -4.03
CA ALA A 43 -0.25 -11.32 -3.92
C ALA A 43 -0.84 -10.83 -2.60
N THR A 44 -0.04 -10.84 -1.53
CA THR A 44 -0.44 -10.24 -0.24
C THR A 44 -0.59 -8.73 -0.36
N VAL A 45 0.39 -8.03 -0.95
CA VAL A 45 0.33 -6.58 -1.12
C VAL A 45 -0.83 -6.15 -2.03
N ASP A 46 -1.07 -6.89 -3.12
CA ASP A 46 -2.21 -6.65 -3.99
C ASP A 46 -3.56 -6.71 -3.25
N LYS A 47 -3.71 -7.64 -2.30
CA LYS A 47 -4.92 -7.72 -1.46
C LYS A 47 -5.06 -6.53 -0.52
N MET A 48 -3.94 -6.09 0.08
CA MET A 48 -3.91 -4.91 0.97
C MET A 48 -4.32 -3.65 0.21
N LEU A 49 -3.73 -3.41 -0.97
CA LEU A 49 -4.01 -2.22 -1.79
C LEU A 49 -5.44 -2.20 -2.37
N LYS A 50 -6.00 -3.36 -2.71
CA LYS A 50 -7.41 -3.48 -3.15
C LYS A 50 -8.41 -3.32 -2.01
N GLY A 51 -7.95 -3.31 -0.76
CA GLY A 51 -8.82 -3.28 0.43
C GLY A 51 -9.65 -4.55 0.62
N THR A 52 -9.31 -5.63 -0.10
CA THR A 52 -10.02 -6.91 -0.05
C THR A 52 -9.73 -7.58 1.31
N GLY A 53 -10.73 -7.60 2.19
CA GLY A 53 -10.63 -8.18 3.54
C GLY A 53 -10.52 -7.18 4.69
N MET A 54 -10.08 -5.94 4.44
CA MET A 54 -10.05 -4.89 5.50
C MET A 54 -11.40 -4.18 5.68
N ARG A 55 -12.23 -4.12 4.63
CA ARG A 55 -13.57 -3.50 4.67
C ARG A 55 -14.72 -4.49 4.92
N ALA A 56 -14.45 -5.79 4.86
CA ALA A 56 -15.48 -6.84 5.00
C ALA A 56 -15.79 -7.22 6.47
N ALA A 57 -15.03 -6.71 7.45
CA ALA A 57 -15.25 -6.99 8.88
C ALA A 57 -16.34 -6.11 9.54
N LYS A 58 -17.16 -5.40 8.75
CA LYS A 58 -18.38 -4.74 9.22
C LYS A 58 -19.54 -5.09 8.31
N SER A 59 -20.15 -6.25 8.54
CA SER A 59 -21.53 -6.49 8.16
C SER A 59 -22.19 -7.44 9.15
#